data_AF-A0A363TKI6-F1
#
_entry.id   AF-A0A363TKI6-F1
#
_cell.length_a   1.000
_cell.length_b   1.000
_cell.length_c   1.000
_cell.angle_alpha   90.00
_cell.angle_beta   90.00
_cell.angle_gamma   90.00
#
_symmetry.space_group_name_H-M   'P 1'
#
loop_
_entity.id
_entity.type
_entity.pdbx_description
1 polymer ?
#
loop_
_entity_poly.entity_id
_entity_poly.type
_entity_poly.pdbx_seq_one_letter_code
_entity_poly.pdbx_strand_id
1 'polypeptide(L)'
;MLNFLPAIRFADVLDILVVAFIIYWVLLFIRGTRAVQMLFGLLILMVVYVVAKKAGMVTFQWLVGNFLGDLIVILVVIFQSEIRRGLAKVGQARIFRRAPAAPQPDFIDDLVQCTFRLASDRIGAIILLEREMGLQEYVEHGKKLDAIFSHELMASILSTKSPVHDGAVVIRDDRVAAAGVILPIPAESSVVKRLGTRHRAGWGVCAETDAVSIVVSEETGNVTVFHDRKMEGVGSAIEMKDTLSRMFAKGGGTSV
;
A
#
# COMPACT_ATOMS: atom_id res chain seq x y z
N MET A 1 33.34 10.26 -46.66
CA MET A 1 33.16 9.72 -45.30
C MET A 1 32.36 10.73 -44.49
N LEU A 2 31.04 10.58 -44.40
CA LEU A 2 30.11 11.19 -43.41
C LEU A 2 28.66 11.01 -43.92
N ASN A 3 28.12 9.80 -43.78
CA ASN A 3 26.68 9.51 -43.91
C ASN A 3 26.31 8.57 -42.75
N PHE A 4 26.21 9.12 -41.54
CA PHE A 4 25.85 8.39 -40.31
C PHE A 4 24.79 9.15 -39.50
N LEU A 5 23.81 9.74 -40.17
CA LEU A 5 22.57 10.14 -39.52
C LEU A 5 21.47 9.24 -40.09
N PRO A 6 21.07 8.15 -39.39
CA PRO A 6 19.87 7.43 -39.79
C PRO A 6 18.70 8.42 -39.74
N ALA A 7 17.92 8.46 -40.81
CA ALA A 7 16.70 9.25 -40.86
C ALA A 7 15.77 8.72 -39.76
N ILE A 8 15.69 9.46 -38.65
CA ILE A 8 14.83 9.14 -37.51
C ILE A 8 13.40 9.01 -38.04
N ARG A 9 12.85 7.80 -38.02
CA ARG A 9 11.48 7.56 -38.43
C ARG A 9 10.57 7.99 -37.28
N PHE A 10 9.36 8.43 -37.60
CA PHE A 10 8.35 8.71 -36.58
C PHE A 10 8.11 7.51 -35.65
N ALA A 11 8.25 6.29 -36.18
CA ALA A 11 8.20 5.06 -35.39
C ALA A 11 9.28 4.98 -34.32
N ASP A 12 10.50 5.44 -34.58
CA ASP A 12 11.61 5.42 -33.61
C ASP A 12 11.34 6.40 -32.46
N VAL A 13 10.75 7.56 -32.77
CA VAL A 13 10.35 8.55 -31.74
C VAL A 13 9.21 8.01 -30.87
N LEU A 14 8.21 7.38 -31.49
CA LEU A 14 7.09 6.77 -30.77
C LEU A 14 7.57 5.61 -29.89
N ASP A 15 8.46 4.76 -30.40
CA ASP A 15 9.04 3.65 -29.65
C ASP A 15 9.84 4.14 -28.43
N ILE A 16 10.73 5.12 -28.62
CA ILE A 16 11.48 5.73 -27.51
C ILE A 16 10.53 6.36 -26.48
N LEU A 17 9.46 7.04 -26.91
CA LEU A 17 8.47 7.61 -25.99
C LEU A 17 7.73 6.55 -25.18
N VAL A 18 7.29 5.47 -25.82
CA VAL A 18 6.59 4.36 -25.16
C VAL A 18 7.52 3.66 -24.18
N VAL A 19 8.74 3.32 -24.60
CA VAL A 19 9.75 2.70 -23.73
C VAL A 19 10.11 3.61 -22.57
N ALA A 20 10.33 4.91 -22.81
CA ALA A 20 10.63 5.88 -21.76
C ALA A 20 9.47 6.01 -20.76
N PHE A 21 8.22 6.04 -21.24
CA PHE A 21 7.03 6.07 -20.37
C PHE A 21 6.94 4.80 -19.49
N ILE A 22 7.14 3.61 -20.08
CA ILE A 22 7.14 2.34 -19.34
C ILE A 22 8.24 2.33 -18.29
N ILE A 23 9.48 2.69 -18.66
CA ILE A 23 10.61 2.75 -17.72
C ILE A 23 10.31 3.74 -16.59
N TYR A 24 9.83 4.93 -16.92
CA TYR A 24 9.47 5.94 -15.92
C TYR A 24 8.39 5.43 -14.94
N TRP A 25 7.36 4.77 -15.45
CA TRP A 25 6.29 4.20 -14.65
C TRP A 25 6.79 3.07 -13.74
N VAL A 26 7.65 2.18 -14.24
CA VAL A 26 8.31 1.13 -13.45
C VAL A 26 9.20 1.73 -12.36
N LEU A 27 9.98 2.77 -12.68
CA LEU A 27 10.81 3.46 -11.69
C LEU A 27 9.99 4.10 -10.58
N LEU A 28 8.85 4.72 -10.92
CA LEU A 28 7.91 5.25 -9.92
C LEU A 28 7.33 4.13 -9.04
N PHE A 29 6.96 2.98 -9.62
CA PHE A 29 6.38 1.86 -8.89
C PHE A 29 7.35 1.25 -7.87
N ILE A 30 8.64 1.19 -8.21
CA ILE A 30 9.68 0.57 -7.38
C ILE A 30 10.29 1.59 -6.39
N ARG A 31 10.15 2.91 -6.62
CA ARG A 31 10.73 3.95 -5.75
C ARG A 31 10.29 3.79 -4.29
N GLY A 32 11.26 3.78 -3.37
CA GLY A 32 11.00 3.63 -1.93
C GLY A 32 10.70 2.19 -1.48
N THR A 33 10.91 1.19 -2.35
CA THR A 33 10.86 -0.24 -2.00
C THR A 33 12.26 -0.81 -1.78
N ARG A 34 12.35 -2.00 -1.16
CA ARG A 34 13.61 -2.76 -1.08
C ARG A 34 14.16 -3.17 -2.45
N ALA A 35 13.31 -3.22 -3.48
CA ALA A 35 13.71 -3.56 -4.83
C ALA A 35 14.69 -2.55 -5.45
N VAL A 36 14.69 -1.27 -5.03
CA VAL A 36 15.73 -0.31 -5.45
C VAL A 36 17.11 -0.75 -4.96
N GLN A 37 17.21 -1.19 -3.71
CA GLN A 37 18.47 -1.67 -3.13
C GLN A 37 18.95 -2.95 -3.82
N MET A 38 18.03 -3.86 -4.14
CA MET A 38 18.33 -5.08 -4.90
C MET A 38 18.86 -4.77 -6.30
N LEU A 39 18.28 -3.78 -6.99
CA LEU A 39 18.74 -3.34 -8.30
C LEU A 39 20.18 -2.79 -8.24
N PHE A 40 20.50 -1.98 -7.22
CA PHE A 40 21.89 -1.53 -7.00
C PHE A 40 22.83 -2.70 -6.71
N GLY A 41 22.40 -3.69 -5.92
CA GLY A 41 23.17 -4.91 -5.67
C GLY A 41 23.47 -5.69 -6.95
N LEU A 42 22.47 -5.82 -7.84
CA LEU A 42 22.64 -6.46 -9.14
C LEU A 42 23.61 -5.68 -10.05
N LEU A 43 23.54 -4.35 -10.05
CA LEU A 43 24.45 -3.50 -10.83
C LEU A 43 25.90 -3.65 -10.35
N ILE A 44 26.12 -3.67 -9.03
CA ILE A 44 27.45 -3.94 -8.45
C ILE A 44 27.96 -5.31 -8.89
N LEU A 45 27.10 -6.34 -8.85
CA LEU A 45 27.46 -7.69 -9.28
C LEU A 45 27.87 -7.73 -10.77
N MET A 46 27.16 -7.01 -11.65
CA MET A 46 27.55 -6.86 -13.05
C MET A 46 28.92 -6.18 -13.22
N VAL A 47 29.19 -5.11 -12.47
CA VAL A 47 30.49 -4.42 -12.52
C VAL A 47 31.61 -5.38 -12.09
N VAL A 48 31.39 -6.12 -10.99
CA VAL A 48 32.33 -7.12 -10.48
C VAL A 48 32.57 -8.25 -11.50
N TYR A 49 31.54 -8.71 -12.21
CA TYR A 49 31.68 -9.67 -13.30
C TYR A 49 32.58 -9.15 -14.44
N VAL A 50 32.36 -7.91 -14.89
CA VAL A 50 33.16 -7.28 -15.96
C VAL A 50 34.62 -7.12 -15.52
N VAL A 51 34.86 -6.71 -14.28
CA VAL A 51 36.22 -6.59 -13.71
C VAL A 51 36.90 -7.96 -13.64
N ALA A 52 36.21 -9.00 -13.15
CA ALA A 52 36.75 -10.36 -13.08
C ALA A 52 37.10 -10.92 -14.47
N LYS A 53 36.26 -10.65 -15.47
CA LYS A 53 36.52 -11.02 -16.87
C LYS A 53 37.77 -10.33 -17.42
N LYS A 54 37.95 -9.03 -17.12
CA LYS A 54 39.16 -8.28 -17.52
C LYS A 54 40.41 -8.74 -16.78
N ALA A 55 40.28 -9.13 -15.51
CA ALA A 55 41.36 -9.63 -14.68
C ALA A 55 41.74 -11.11 -14.97
N GLY A 56 41.00 -11.80 -15.84
CA GLY A 56 41.26 -13.20 -16.17
C GLY A 56 40.91 -14.19 -15.05
N MET A 57 40.03 -13.81 -14.12
CA MET A 57 39.66 -14.66 -12.98
C MET A 57 38.65 -15.74 -13.40
N VAL A 58 39.14 -16.83 -13.99
CA VAL A 58 38.31 -17.90 -14.60
C VAL A 58 37.30 -18.50 -13.61
N THR A 59 37.73 -18.89 -12.40
CA THR A 59 36.86 -19.51 -11.40
C THR A 59 35.75 -18.56 -10.93
N PHE A 60 36.11 -17.30 -10.70
CA PHE A 60 35.17 -16.29 -10.23
C PHE A 60 34.17 -15.89 -11.33
N GLN A 61 34.64 -15.79 -12.59
CA GLN A 61 33.77 -15.59 -13.75
C GLN A 61 32.78 -16.75 -13.90
N TRP A 62 33.22 -18.00 -13.71
CA TRP A 62 32.34 -19.18 -13.77
C TRP A 62 31.28 -19.15 -12.66
N LEU A 63 31.68 -18.83 -11.43
CA LEU A 63 30.77 -18.74 -10.28
C LEU A 63 29.69 -17.66 -10.49
N VAL A 64 30.12 -16.44 -10.81
CA VAL A 64 29.20 -15.31 -11.04
C VAL A 64 28.37 -15.55 -12.31
N GLY A 65 28.95 -16.16 -13.35
CA GLY A 65 28.25 -16.51 -14.58
C GLY A 65 27.10 -17.50 -14.35
N ASN A 66 27.30 -18.54 -13.54
CA ASN A 66 26.22 -19.47 -13.16
C ASN A 66 25.13 -18.75 -12.36
N PHE A 67 25.50 -17.92 -11.37
CA PHE A 67 24.53 -17.14 -10.61
C PHE A 67 23.70 -16.19 -11.49
N LEU A 68 24.36 -15.53 -12.46
CA LEU A 68 23.68 -14.68 -13.44
C LEU A 68 22.84 -15.49 -14.45
N GLY A 69 23.19 -16.75 -14.72
CA GLY A 69 22.38 -17.66 -15.54
C GLY A 69 21.01 -17.94 -14.91
N ASP A 70 20.97 -18.12 -13.59
CA ASP A 70 19.74 -18.32 -12.81
C ASP A 70 19.05 -17.02 -12.40
N LEU A 71 19.54 -15.86 -12.87
CA LEU A 71 19.09 -14.54 -12.45
C LEU A 71 17.57 -14.35 -12.63
N ILE A 72 16.98 -14.88 -13.71
CA ILE A 72 15.54 -14.76 -13.96
C ILE A 72 14.74 -15.48 -12.85
N VAL A 73 15.14 -16.69 -12.47
CA VAL A 73 14.45 -17.47 -11.43
C VAL A 73 14.58 -16.77 -10.07
N ILE A 74 15.81 -16.35 -9.72
CA ILE A 74 16.09 -15.62 -8.48
C ILE A 74 15.27 -14.33 -8.42
N LEU A 75 15.21 -13.59 -9.53
CA LEU A 75 14.45 -12.34 -9.63
C LEU A 75 12.95 -12.61 -9.45
N VAL A 76 12.37 -13.63 -10.10
CA VAL A 76 10.96 -13.96 -9.90
C VAL A 76 10.64 -14.32 -8.44
N VAL A 77 11.50 -15.09 -7.77
CA VAL A 77 11.31 -15.46 -6.35
C VAL A 77 11.41 -14.24 -5.44
N ILE A 78 12.43 -13.40 -5.62
CA ILE A 78 12.64 -12.20 -4.80
C ILE A 78 11.52 -11.17 -5.02
N PHE A 79 11.11 -10.97 -6.27
CA PHE A 79 10.08 -10.00 -6.66
C PHE A 79 8.67 -10.61 -6.66
N GLN A 80 8.48 -11.80 -6.10
CA GLN A 80 7.19 -12.49 -6.12
C GLN A 80 6.08 -11.63 -5.50
N SER A 81 6.41 -10.89 -4.42
CA SER A 81 5.46 -10.03 -3.72
C SER A 81 5.05 -8.80 -4.55
N GLU A 82 6.02 -8.21 -5.27
CA GLU A 82 5.84 -7.05 -6.13
C GLU A 82 5.05 -7.40 -7.38
N ILE A 83 5.36 -8.55 -8.02
CA ILE A 83 4.62 -9.07 -9.18
C ILE A 83 3.16 -9.31 -8.79
N ARG A 84 2.93 -10.00 -7.65
CA ARG A 84 1.57 -10.23 -7.12
C ARG A 84 0.83 -8.91 -6.93
N ARG A 85 1.45 -7.92 -6.30
CA ARG A 85 0.85 -6.59 -6.07
C ARG A 85 0.55 -5.86 -7.38
N GLY A 86 1.47 -5.89 -8.33
CA GLY A 86 1.27 -5.28 -9.65
C GLY A 86 0.09 -5.89 -10.39
N LEU A 87 0.02 -7.23 -10.42
CA LEU A 87 -1.08 -7.96 -11.04
C LEU A 87 -2.41 -7.74 -10.32
N ALA A 88 -2.42 -7.68 -8.98
CA ALA A 88 -3.62 -7.37 -8.22
C ALA A 88 -4.20 -5.99 -8.63
N LYS A 89 -3.34 -4.97 -8.75
CA LYS A 89 -3.75 -3.64 -9.25
C LYS A 89 -4.29 -3.68 -10.68
N VAL A 90 -3.66 -4.45 -11.57
CA VAL A 90 -4.08 -4.56 -12.98
C VAL A 90 -5.38 -5.36 -13.13
N GLY A 91 -5.53 -6.47 -12.41
CA GLY A 91 -6.75 -7.29 -12.43
C GLY A 91 -7.97 -6.57 -11.84
N GLN A 92 -7.74 -5.53 -11.04
CA GLN A 92 -8.77 -4.66 -10.48
C GLN A 92 -9.05 -3.41 -11.32
N ALA A 93 -8.31 -3.20 -12.42
CA ALA A 93 -8.53 -2.11 -13.36
C ALA A 93 -9.86 -2.28 -14.11
N ARG A 94 -10.93 -1.75 -13.54
CA ARG A 94 -12.09 -1.08 -14.19
C ARG A 94 -12.96 -1.79 -15.21
N ILE A 95 -12.74 -3.05 -15.61
CA ILE A 95 -13.65 -3.64 -16.63
C ILE A 95 -14.99 -4.12 -16.04
N PHE A 96 -15.04 -4.52 -14.75
CA PHE A 96 -16.24 -5.15 -14.17
C PHE A 96 -16.72 -4.64 -12.80
N ARG A 97 -16.01 -3.71 -12.16
CA ARG A 97 -16.40 -3.21 -10.82
C ARG A 97 -17.07 -1.84 -10.98
N ARG A 98 -18.35 -1.74 -10.58
CA ARG A 98 -19.06 -0.47 -10.39
C ARG A 98 -18.15 0.40 -9.52
N ALA A 99 -17.87 1.64 -9.94
CA ALA A 99 -17.04 2.54 -9.14
C ALA A 99 -17.58 2.54 -7.70
N PRO A 100 -16.73 2.34 -6.67
CA PRO A 100 -17.19 2.53 -5.30
C PRO A 100 -17.78 3.93 -5.24
N ALA A 101 -19.02 4.02 -4.76
CA ALA A 101 -19.65 5.32 -4.58
C ALA A 101 -18.71 6.13 -3.67
N ALA A 102 -18.49 7.40 -4.01
CA ALA A 102 -17.82 8.28 -3.07
C ALA A 102 -18.58 8.17 -1.73
N PRO A 103 -17.86 8.00 -0.60
CA PRO A 103 -18.51 7.97 0.70
C PRO A 103 -19.46 9.15 0.81
N GLN A 104 -20.68 8.92 1.30
CA GLN A 104 -21.61 10.04 1.50
C GLN A 104 -20.92 11.07 2.40
N PRO A 105 -21.02 12.39 2.12
CA PRO A 105 -20.37 13.42 2.94
C PRO A 105 -20.66 13.25 4.43
N ASP A 106 -21.89 12.84 4.75
CA ASP A 106 -22.37 12.54 6.10
C ASP A 106 -21.58 11.40 6.77
N PHE A 107 -21.16 10.38 6.02
CA PHE A 107 -20.37 9.26 6.56
C PHE A 107 -18.98 9.71 7.04
N ILE A 108 -18.29 10.58 6.29
CA ILE A 108 -16.97 11.07 6.70
C ILE A 108 -17.09 11.89 7.99
N ASP A 109 -18.12 12.72 8.09
CA ASP A 109 -18.40 13.49 9.31
C ASP A 109 -18.70 12.58 10.50
N ASP A 110 -19.54 11.56 10.31
CA ASP A 110 -19.86 10.57 11.34
C ASP A 110 -18.62 9.76 11.77
N LEU A 111 -17.78 9.35 10.82
CA LEU A 111 -16.56 8.62 11.08
C LEU A 111 -15.55 9.44 11.89
N VAL A 112 -15.38 10.72 11.53
CA VAL A 112 -14.51 11.64 12.24
C VAL A 112 -15.00 11.86 13.67
N GLN A 113 -16.29 12.14 13.86
CA GLN A 113 -16.87 12.31 15.20
C GLN A 113 -16.72 11.05 16.05
N CYS A 114 -17.01 9.88 15.48
CA CYS A 114 -16.81 8.58 16.13
C CYS A 114 -15.34 8.38 16.55
N THR A 115 -14.39 8.66 15.66
CA THR A 115 -12.96 8.50 15.92
C THR A 115 -12.48 9.39 17.08
N PHE A 116 -12.87 10.67 17.08
CA PHE A 116 -12.46 11.60 18.14
C PHE A 116 -13.16 11.36 19.49
N ARG A 117 -14.34 10.74 19.46
CA ARG A 117 -14.99 10.23 20.68
C ARG A 117 -14.20 9.06 21.28
N LEU A 118 -13.82 8.08 20.46
CA LEU A 118 -12.95 6.96 20.88
C LEU A 118 -11.61 7.46 21.42
N ALA A 119 -11.01 8.45 20.77
CA ALA A 119 -9.77 9.10 21.21
C ALA A 119 -9.90 9.76 22.59
N SER A 120 -11.00 10.49 22.80
CA SER A 120 -11.30 11.16 24.08
C SER A 120 -11.50 10.16 25.22
N ASP A 121 -12.14 9.03 24.92
CA ASP A 121 -12.36 7.91 25.85
C ASP A 121 -11.12 6.99 25.97
N ARG A 122 -10.05 7.27 25.22
CA ARG A 122 -8.82 6.44 25.10
C ARG A 122 -9.10 4.97 24.75
N ILE A 123 -10.09 4.75 23.90
CA ILE A 123 -10.41 3.42 23.38
C ILE A 123 -9.55 3.17 22.14
N GLY A 124 -8.62 2.21 22.26
CA GLY A 124 -7.76 1.81 21.15
C GLY A 124 -8.54 1.16 20.01
N ALA A 125 -8.35 1.64 18.79
CA ALA A 125 -9.10 1.18 17.63
C ALA A 125 -8.25 1.17 16.36
N ILE A 126 -8.58 0.24 15.45
CA ILE A 126 -8.07 0.25 14.06
C ILE A 126 -9.29 0.22 13.14
N ILE A 127 -9.46 1.26 12.34
CA ILE A 127 -10.54 1.37 11.36
C ILE A 127 -9.90 1.41 9.97
N LEU A 128 -10.17 0.39 9.17
CA LEU A 128 -9.71 0.26 7.79
C LEU A 128 -10.81 0.68 6.83
N LEU A 129 -10.51 1.65 5.97
CA LEU A 129 -11.38 2.06 4.87
C LEU A 129 -10.90 1.41 3.58
N GLU A 130 -11.75 0.59 2.97
CA GLU A 130 -11.49 -0.01 1.67
C GLU A 130 -11.46 1.07 0.56
N ARG A 131 -10.54 0.93 -0.39
CA ARG A 131 -10.41 1.79 -1.57
C ARG A 131 -10.49 0.96 -2.85
N GLU A 132 -9.54 1.10 -3.77
CA GLU A 132 -9.58 0.38 -5.05
C GLU A 132 -9.26 -1.11 -4.85
N MET A 133 -8.27 -1.43 -4.00
CA MET A 133 -7.98 -2.81 -3.63
C MET A 133 -9.01 -3.32 -2.62
N GLY A 134 -9.70 -4.38 -3.01
CA GLY A 134 -10.64 -5.05 -2.10
C GLY A 134 -9.91 -5.70 -0.92
N LEU A 135 -10.44 -5.52 0.29
CA LEU A 135 -9.90 -6.09 1.52
C LEU A 135 -10.50 -7.46 1.87
N GLN A 136 -10.98 -8.19 0.86
CA GLN A 136 -11.76 -9.42 1.04
C GLN A 136 -10.99 -10.49 1.81
N GLU A 137 -9.69 -10.64 1.55
CA GLU A 137 -8.82 -11.59 2.25
C GLU A 137 -8.78 -11.33 3.77
N TYR A 138 -8.81 -10.07 4.19
CA TYR A 138 -8.85 -9.71 5.61
C TYR A 138 -10.25 -9.90 6.19
N VAL A 139 -11.29 -9.47 5.46
CA VAL A 139 -12.70 -9.60 5.86
C VAL A 139 -13.07 -11.06 6.17
N GLU A 140 -12.50 -12.02 5.45
CA GLU A 140 -12.74 -13.46 5.66
C GLU A 140 -12.20 -14.00 6.98
N HIS A 141 -11.19 -13.35 7.56
CA HIS A 141 -10.62 -13.72 8.86
C HIS A 141 -11.27 -13.01 10.05
N GLY A 142 -12.21 -12.08 9.81
CA GLY A 142 -12.98 -11.40 10.86
C GLY A 142 -14.40 -11.94 11.03
N LYS A 143 -15.17 -11.28 11.90
CA LYS A 143 -16.62 -11.50 11.99
C LYS A 143 -17.32 -10.59 10.99
N LYS A 144 -17.92 -11.20 9.96
CA LYS A 144 -18.72 -10.50 8.95
C LYS A 144 -19.98 -9.92 9.60
N LEU A 145 -20.21 -8.63 9.39
CA LEU A 145 -21.35 -7.90 9.97
C LEU A 145 -22.28 -7.38 8.86
N ASP A 146 -21.72 -6.80 7.81
CA ASP A 146 -22.46 -6.10 6.74
C ASP A 146 -23.55 -5.16 7.30
N ALA A 147 -23.15 -4.34 8.27
CA ALA A 147 -24.03 -3.44 8.98
C ALA A 147 -23.88 -2.00 8.49
N ILE A 148 -24.96 -1.21 8.55
CA ILE A 148 -24.89 0.23 8.31
C ILE A 148 -24.01 0.85 9.39
N PHE A 149 -23.09 1.74 8.99
CA PHE A 149 -22.25 2.45 9.94
C PHE A 149 -23.10 3.33 10.86
N SER A 150 -22.87 3.25 12.17
CA SER A 150 -23.42 4.19 13.14
C SER A 150 -22.46 4.34 14.33
N HIS A 151 -22.57 5.47 15.03
CA HIS A 151 -21.79 5.75 16.22
C HIS A 151 -21.98 4.68 17.31
N GLU A 152 -23.21 4.22 17.50
CA GLU A 152 -23.59 3.21 18.49
C GLU A 152 -23.00 1.85 18.15
N LEU A 153 -23.03 1.47 16.86
CA LEU A 153 -22.43 0.22 16.40
C LEU A 153 -20.93 0.23 16.64
N MET A 154 -20.24 1.30 16.24
CA MET A 154 -18.79 1.43 16.42
C MET A 154 -18.40 1.42 17.90
N ALA A 155 -19.14 2.14 18.75
CA ALA A 155 -18.93 2.12 20.19
C ALA A 155 -19.15 0.73 20.79
N SER A 156 -20.13 -0.03 20.29
CA SER A 156 -20.42 -1.39 20.73
C SER A 156 -19.30 -2.36 20.35
N ILE A 157 -18.88 -2.37 19.08
CA ILE A 157 -17.88 -3.34 18.59
C ILE A 157 -16.48 -3.05 19.13
N LEU A 158 -16.11 -1.78 19.32
CA LEU A 158 -14.81 -1.33 19.84
C LEU A 158 -14.76 -1.24 21.36
N SER A 159 -15.88 -1.48 22.06
CA SER A 159 -15.88 -1.57 23.52
C SER A 159 -14.96 -2.69 23.99
N THR A 160 -14.15 -2.47 25.02
CA THR A 160 -13.25 -3.49 25.60
C THR A 160 -13.96 -4.76 26.09
N LYS A 161 -15.28 -4.71 26.27
CA LYS A 161 -16.12 -5.87 26.65
C LYS A 161 -16.59 -6.70 25.45
N SER A 162 -16.50 -6.16 24.24
CA SER A 162 -16.96 -6.82 23.02
C SER A 162 -16.01 -7.95 22.62
N PRO A 163 -16.48 -9.15 22.25
CA PRO A 163 -15.60 -10.23 21.78
C PRO A 163 -14.82 -9.90 20.50
N VAL A 164 -15.20 -8.86 19.76
CA VAL A 164 -14.58 -8.46 18.48
C VAL A 164 -13.79 -7.15 18.58
N HIS A 165 -13.57 -6.63 19.79
CA HIS A 165 -12.80 -5.39 20.01
C HIS A 165 -11.31 -5.57 19.71
N ASP A 166 -10.82 -6.80 19.77
CA ASP A 166 -9.43 -7.13 19.49
C ASP A 166 -9.27 -7.42 17.99
N GLY A 167 -8.83 -6.39 17.26
CA GLY A 167 -8.64 -6.43 15.83
C GLY A 167 -9.11 -5.15 15.14
N ALA A 168 -9.11 -5.18 13.81
CA ALA A 168 -9.56 -4.07 12.99
C ALA A 168 -11.03 -4.19 12.61
N VAL A 169 -11.65 -3.03 12.41
CA VAL A 169 -12.96 -2.88 11.77
C VAL A 169 -12.72 -2.50 10.32
N VAL A 170 -13.31 -3.23 9.39
CA VAL A 170 -13.21 -2.95 7.96
C VAL A 170 -14.51 -2.30 7.49
N ILE A 171 -14.39 -1.12 6.89
CA ILE A 171 -15.48 -0.36 6.30
C ILE A 171 -15.36 -0.41 4.78
N ARG A 172 -16.47 -0.75 4.13
CA ARG A 172 -16.63 -0.82 2.67
C ARG A 172 -17.96 -0.18 2.31
N ASP A 173 -17.95 0.75 1.36
CA ASP A 173 -19.16 1.41 0.85
C ASP A 173 -20.07 1.96 1.99
N ASP A 174 -19.49 2.72 2.93
CA ASP A 174 -20.16 3.31 4.11
C ASP A 174 -20.79 2.27 5.08
N ARG A 175 -20.42 1.00 4.97
CA ARG A 175 -20.89 -0.11 5.81
C ARG A 175 -19.75 -0.79 6.54
N VAL A 176 -20.02 -1.26 7.74
CA VAL A 176 -19.12 -2.10 8.51
C VAL A 176 -19.18 -3.52 7.93
N ALA A 177 -18.18 -3.87 7.10
CA ALA A 177 -18.10 -5.17 6.45
C ALA A 177 -17.76 -6.29 7.45
N ALA A 178 -16.76 -6.04 8.30
CA ALA A 178 -16.34 -6.98 9.34
C ALA A 178 -15.70 -6.26 10.54
N ALA A 179 -15.71 -6.92 11.70
CA ALA A 179 -15.01 -6.50 12.91
C ALA A 179 -14.15 -7.65 13.48
N GLY A 180 -13.20 -7.32 14.36
CA GLY A 180 -12.25 -8.29 14.91
C GLY A 180 -11.34 -8.91 13.84
N VAL A 181 -11.02 -8.14 12.79
CA VAL A 181 -10.17 -8.59 11.69
C VAL A 181 -8.71 -8.58 12.15
N ILE A 182 -8.06 -9.74 12.07
CA ILE A 182 -6.64 -9.86 12.40
C ILE A 182 -5.80 -9.35 11.24
N LEU A 183 -4.89 -8.42 11.53
CA LEU A 183 -4.04 -7.77 10.54
C LEU A 183 -2.59 -8.27 10.63
N PRO A 184 -1.87 -8.31 9.50
CA PRO A 184 -0.45 -8.65 9.49
C PRO A 184 0.35 -7.56 10.21
N ILE A 185 1.26 -7.99 11.08
CA ILE A 185 2.20 -7.08 11.73
C ILE A 185 3.51 -7.08 10.92
N PRO A 186 3.94 -5.93 10.39
CA PRO A 186 5.14 -5.84 9.58
C PRO A 186 6.39 -6.14 10.42
N ALA A 187 7.41 -6.68 9.74
CA ALA A 187 8.75 -6.85 10.28
C ALA A 187 9.32 -5.51 10.78
N GLU A 188 10.19 -5.58 11.78
CA GLU A 188 10.75 -4.39 12.42
C GLU A 188 11.53 -3.53 11.42
N SER A 189 11.27 -2.22 11.44
CA SER A 189 11.93 -1.21 10.61
C SER A 189 12.04 0.10 11.41
N SER A 190 12.88 1.03 10.96
CA SER A 190 13.04 2.33 11.63
C SER A 190 11.73 3.09 11.82
N VAL A 191 10.79 2.94 10.89
CA VAL A 191 9.46 3.57 10.91
C VAL A 191 8.56 2.96 12.00
N VAL A 192 8.59 1.63 12.16
CA VAL A 192 7.66 0.91 13.07
C VAL A 192 8.23 0.66 14.46
N LYS A 193 9.53 0.92 14.68
CA LYS A 193 10.24 0.61 15.93
C LYS A 193 9.66 1.31 17.17
N ARG A 194 9.05 2.47 16.99
CA ARG A 194 8.41 3.25 18.08
C ARG A 194 6.89 3.11 18.13
N LEU A 195 6.32 2.29 17.26
CA LEU A 195 4.87 2.14 17.12
C LEU A 195 4.36 0.96 17.96
N GLY A 196 3.25 1.17 18.67
CA GLY A 196 2.51 0.11 19.33
C GLY A 196 1.94 -0.91 18.34
N THR A 197 1.51 -2.07 18.82
CA THR A 197 1.03 -3.19 17.98
C THR A 197 -0.08 -2.78 17.00
N ARG A 198 -1.07 -2.00 17.43
CA ARG A 198 -2.16 -1.50 16.56
C ARG A 198 -1.66 -0.56 15.45
N HIS A 199 -0.72 0.32 15.77
CA HIS A 199 -0.11 1.22 14.78
C HIS A 199 0.72 0.44 13.77
N ARG A 200 1.45 -0.59 14.22
CA ARG A 200 2.20 -1.49 13.34
C ARG A 200 1.26 -2.23 12.39
N ALA A 201 0.14 -2.76 12.90
CA ALA A 201 -0.88 -3.42 12.10
C ALA A 201 -1.49 -2.48 11.04
N GLY A 202 -1.89 -1.26 11.44
CA GLY A 202 -2.41 -0.25 10.51
C GLY A 202 -1.40 0.11 9.41
N TRP A 203 -0.14 0.34 9.77
CA TRP A 203 0.94 0.56 8.78
C TRP A 203 1.14 -0.65 7.86
N GLY A 204 1.11 -1.87 8.40
CA GLY A 204 1.32 -3.10 7.65
C GLY A 204 0.34 -3.25 6.49
N VAL A 205 -0.95 -3.10 6.77
CA VAL A 205 -2.00 -3.19 5.74
C VAL A 205 -1.86 -2.09 4.69
N CYS A 206 -1.60 -0.85 5.10
CA CYS A 206 -1.40 0.28 4.17
C CYS A 206 -0.08 0.21 3.39
N ALA A 207 0.87 -0.66 3.77
CA ALA A 207 2.10 -0.88 3.02
C ALA A 207 1.91 -1.86 1.86
N GLU A 208 0.93 -2.76 1.99
CA GLU A 208 0.59 -3.82 1.03
C GLU A 208 -0.60 -3.43 0.13
N THR A 209 -1.57 -2.70 0.68
CA THR A 209 -2.81 -2.25 0.00
C THR A 209 -2.87 -0.73 -0.18
N ASP A 210 -3.88 -0.22 -0.88
CA ASP A 210 -4.18 1.22 -1.00
C ASP A 210 -5.22 1.70 0.02
N ALA A 211 -5.62 0.84 0.96
CA ALA A 211 -6.57 1.15 2.01
C ALA A 211 -6.05 2.27 2.94
N VAL A 212 -6.98 2.96 3.58
CA VAL A 212 -6.65 3.97 4.60
C VAL A 212 -6.90 3.35 5.98
N SER A 213 -5.88 3.33 6.83
CA SER A 213 -6.03 2.88 8.22
C SER A 213 -6.03 4.06 9.16
N ILE A 214 -7.10 4.22 9.92
CA ILE A 214 -7.20 5.17 11.02
C ILE A 214 -6.94 4.38 12.30
N VAL A 215 -5.96 4.81 13.09
CA VAL A 215 -5.58 4.15 14.34
C VAL A 215 -5.71 5.13 15.49
N VAL A 216 -6.42 4.72 16.55
CA VAL A 216 -6.54 5.44 17.81
C VAL A 216 -5.66 4.76 18.86
N SER A 217 -4.81 5.53 19.52
CA SER A 217 -3.94 5.05 20.61
C SER A 217 -4.72 4.87 21.91
N GLU A 218 -4.69 3.68 22.51
CA GLU A 218 -5.26 3.45 23.85
C GLU A 218 -4.44 4.11 24.97
N GLU A 219 -3.15 4.35 24.75
CA GLU A 219 -2.27 4.94 25.77
C GLU A 219 -2.40 6.47 25.81
N THR A 220 -2.42 7.09 24.62
CA THR A 220 -2.32 8.55 24.47
C THR A 220 -3.60 9.21 23.97
N GLY A 221 -4.52 8.45 23.36
CA GLY A 221 -5.67 9.00 22.64
C GLY A 221 -5.32 9.63 21.28
N ASN A 222 -4.06 9.61 20.85
CA ASN A 222 -3.67 10.20 19.57
C ASN A 222 -4.29 9.42 18.41
N VAL A 223 -4.76 10.17 17.40
CA VAL A 223 -5.27 9.63 16.14
C VAL A 223 -4.18 9.70 15.08
N THR A 224 -3.92 8.58 14.40
CA THR A 224 -2.95 8.49 13.31
C THR A 224 -3.61 7.90 12.08
N VAL A 225 -3.41 8.53 10.93
CA VAL A 225 -3.88 8.06 9.63
C VAL A 225 -2.69 7.49 8.85
N PHE A 226 -2.83 6.25 8.38
CA PHE A 226 -1.88 5.58 7.51
C PHE A 226 -2.48 5.39 6.12
N HIS A 227 -1.71 5.71 5.10
CA HIS A 227 -2.06 5.49 3.70
C HIS A 227 -0.80 5.55 2.84
N ASP A 228 -0.71 4.83 1.72
CA ASP A 228 0.39 4.94 0.74
C ASP A 228 1.82 4.96 1.36
N ARG A 229 2.05 4.18 2.43
CA ARG A 229 3.31 4.19 3.23
C ARG A 229 3.68 5.56 3.80
N LYS A 230 2.68 6.34 4.19
CA LYS A 230 2.80 7.57 4.96
C LYS A 230 2.06 7.41 6.28
N MET A 231 2.52 8.18 7.25
CA MET A 231 1.95 8.27 8.58
C MET A 231 1.71 9.75 8.86
N GLU A 232 0.45 10.11 9.03
CA GLU A 232 0.04 11.48 9.35
C GLU A 232 -0.69 11.44 10.70
N GLY A 233 -0.10 12.07 11.71
CA GLY A 233 -0.76 12.27 13.01
C GLY A 233 -1.78 13.39 12.88
N VAL A 234 -2.99 13.17 13.40
CA VAL A 234 -4.10 14.10 13.23
C VAL A 234 -4.58 14.59 14.59
N GLY A 235 -4.51 15.91 14.80
CA GLY A 235 -4.80 16.54 16.09
C GLY A 235 -6.24 17.01 16.25
N SER A 236 -6.98 17.16 15.15
CA SER A 236 -8.35 17.69 15.18
C SER A 236 -9.29 17.02 14.18
N ALA A 237 -10.59 17.07 14.49
CA ALA A 237 -11.66 16.58 13.61
C ALA A 237 -11.60 17.22 12.22
N ILE A 238 -11.31 18.53 12.16
CA ILE A 238 -11.22 19.30 10.91
C ILE A 238 -10.06 18.77 10.06
N GLU A 239 -8.88 18.63 10.65
CA GLU A 239 -7.69 18.11 9.97
C GLU A 239 -7.90 16.68 9.45
N MET A 240 -8.61 15.84 10.21
CA MET A 240 -8.97 14.48 9.78
C MET A 240 -9.92 14.50 8.60
N LYS A 241 -10.98 15.33 8.68
CA LYS A 241 -11.97 15.49 7.61
C LYS A 241 -11.31 15.94 6.33
N ASP A 242 -10.44 16.95 6.38
CA ASP A 242 -9.72 17.46 5.21
C ASP A 242 -8.78 16.39 4.61
N THR A 243 -8.13 15.61 5.48
CA THR A 243 -7.24 14.52 5.06
C THR A 243 -8.01 13.41 4.36
N LEU A 244 -9.11 12.93 4.95
CA LEU A 244 -9.96 11.91 4.34
C LEU A 244 -10.64 12.43 3.06
N SER A 245 -11.18 13.65 3.08
CA SER A 245 -11.81 14.26 1.91
C SER A 245 -10.85 14.33 0.72
N ARG A 246 -9.59 14.72 0.93
CA ARG A 246 -8.56 14.72 -0.13
C ARG A 246 -8.27 13.32 -0.68
N MET A 247 -8.32 12.28 0.15
CA MET A 247 -8.06 10.89 -0.25
C MET A 247 -9.21 10.29 -1.06
N PHE A 248 -10.45 10.58 -0.67
CA PHE A 248 -11.65 10.00 -1.30
C PHE A 248 -12.24 10.86 -2.43
N ALA A 249 -11.98 12.17 -2.47
CA ALA A 249 -12.43 13.06 -3.57
C ALA A 249 -11.78 12.72 -4.93
N LYS A 250 -10.64 12.02 -4.95
CA LYS A 250 -9.94 11.63 -6.19
C LYS A 250 -10.63 10.53 -7.01
N GLY A 251 -11.78 10.02 -6.58
CA GLY A 251 -12.59 9.05 -7.33
C GLY A 251 -13.60 9.65 -8.33
N GLY A 252 -13.79 10.97 -8.35
CA GLY A 252 -14.90 11.62 -9.08
C GLY A 252 -14.49 12.60 -10.19
N GLY A 253 -13.56 12.25 -11.08
CA GLY A 253 -13.13 13.21 -12.11
C GLY A 253 -12.48 12.62 -13.36
N THR A 254 -13.28 12.10 -14.30
CA THR A 254 -13.20 12.42 -15.74
C THR A 254 -14.41 11.81 -16.46
N SER A 255 -15.52 12.53 -16.40
CA SER A 255 -16.54 12.48 -17.46
C SER A 255 -16.82 13.93 -17.86
N VAL A 256 -16.02 14.41 -18.79
CA VAL A 256 -16.38 15.46 -19.75
C VAL A 256 -15.91 14.95 -21.10
#